data_AF-A0A4Q6V238-F1
#
_entry.id   AF-A0A4Q6V238-F1
#
_cell.length_a   1.000
_cell.length_b   1.000
_cell.length_c   1.000
_cell.angle_alpha   90.00
_cell.angle_beta   90.00
_cell.angle_gamma   90.00
#
_symmetry.space_group_name_H-M   'P 1'
#
loop_
_entity.id
_entity.type
_entity.pdbx_description
1 polymer ?
#
loop_
_entity_poly.entity_id
_entity_poly.type
_entity_poly.pdbx_seq_one_letter_code
_entity_poly.pdbx_strand_id
1 'polypeptide(L)' 'MHCAAGEGDVESLRVLLAGGADPEAADAAGWTPLRFAAQAQAPSAVEVLLAAGASVGAVDGQGNTPLCV' A
#
# COMPACT_ATOMS: atom_id res chain seq x y z
N MET A 1 -0.31 -0.03 -8.69
CA MET A 1 0.25 -0.34 -7.36
C MET A 1 -0.81 -0.92 -6.44
N HIS A 2 -2.00 -0.30 -6.33
CA HIS A 2 -3.11 -0.81 -5.50
C HIS A 2 -3.51 -2.25 -5.80
N CYS A 3 -3.66 -2.64 -7.07
CA CYS A 3 -4.02 -4.03 -7.41
C CYS A 3 -2.95 -5.03 -6.94
N ALA A 4 -1.67 -4.76 -7.22
CA ALA A 4 -0.56 -5.60 -6.77
C ALA A 4 -0.51 -5.71 -5.24
N ALA A 5 -0.82 -4.63 -4.51
CA ALA A 5 -0.92 -4.66 -3.05
C ALA A 5 -2.11 -5.49 -2.55
N GLY A 6 -3.28 -5.35 -3.18
CA GLY A 6 -4.49 -6.12 -2.83
C GLY A 6 -4.41 -7.60 -3.20
N GLU A 7 -3.60 -7.97 -4.18
CA GLU A 7 -3.31 -9.37 -4.54
C GLU A 7 -2.13 -9.95 -3.75
N GLY A 8 -1.37 -9.11 -3.02
CA GLY A 8 -0.15 -9.53 -2.35
C GLY A 8 1.03 -9.84 -3.30
N ASP A 9 0.98 -9.35 -4.54
CA ASP A 9 2.01 -9.57 -5.55
C ASP A 9 3.25 -8.69 -5.28
N VAL A 10 4.15 -9.25 -4.48
CA VAL A 10 5.41 -8.63 -4.06
C VAL A 10 6.34 -8.31 -5.24
N GLU A 11 6.38 -9.16 -6.27
CA GLU A 11 7.31 -8.95 -7.39
C GLU A 11 6.88 -7.74 -8.21
N SER A 12 5.59 -7.63 -8.51
CA SER A 12 5.03 -6.45 -9.16
C SER A 12 5.22 -5.18 -8.31
N LEU A 13 5.06 -5.26 -6.98
CA LEU A 13 5.33 -4.13 -6.10
C LEU A 13 6.79 -3.68 -6.18
N ARG A 14 7.75 -4.62 -6.11
CA ARG A 14 9.18 -4.32 -6.20
C ARG A 14 9.54 -3.66 -7.53
N VAL A 15 9.02 -4.17 -8.64
CA VAL A 15 9.27 -3.60 -9.97
C VAL A 15 8.70 -2.18 -10.08
N LEU A 16 7.47 -1.96 -9.61
CA LEU A 16 6.85 -0.64 -9.62
C LEU A 16 7.65 0.37 -8.77
N LEU A 17 8.04 -0.03 -7.56
CA LEU A 17 8.84 0.79 -6.65
C LEU A 17 10.23 1.11 -7.21
N ALA A 18 10.89 0.13 -7.83
CA ALA A 18 12.16 0.34 -8.51
C ALA A 18 12.02 1.30 -9.72
N GLY A 19 10.84 1.33 -10.34
CA GLY A 19 10.47 2.29 -11.39
C GLY A 19 10.15 3.70 -10.87
N GLY A 20 10.26 3.95 -9.56
CA GLY A 20 9.95 5.25 -8.96
C GLY A 20 8.44 5.47 -8.71
N ALA A 21 7.64 4.41 -8.67
CA ALA A 21 6.25 4.53 -8.25
C ALA A 21 6.17 5.00 -6.79
N ASP A 22 5.23 5.91 -6.53
CA ASP A 22 5.02 6.45 -5.20
C ASP A 22 4.30 5.41 -4.29
N PRO A 23 4.94 4.92 -3.22
CA PRO A 23 4.33 3.98 -2.26
C PRO A 23 3.11 4.56 -1.54
N GLU A 24 2.96 5.88 -1.49
CA GLU A 24 1.86 6.60 -0.84
C GLU A 24 0.75 7.00 -1.82
N ALA A 25 0.82 6.55 -3.08
CA ALA A 25 -0.15 6.93 -4.11
C ALA A 25 -1.59 6.59 -3.66
N ALA A 26 -2.40 7.60 -3.36
CA ALA A 26 -3.78 7.40 -2.96
C ALA A 26 -4.70 7.25 -4.19
N ASP A 27 -5.71 6.37 -4.10
CA ASP A 27 -6.79 6.34 -5.08
C ASP A 27 -7.81 7.47 -4.85
N ALA A 28 -8.89 7.50 -5.63
CA ALA A 28 -9.94 8.52 -5.52
C ALA A 28 -10.66 8.53 -4.16
N ALA A 29 -10.62 7.44 -3.39
CA ALA A 29 -11.17 7.33 -2.05
C ALA A 29 -10.15 7.68 -0.95
N GLY A 30 -8.90 7.99 -1.33
CA GLY A 30 -7.81 8.24 -0.40
C GLY A 30 -7.13 6.96 0.08
N TRP A 31 -7.36 5.80 -0.56
CA TRP A 31 -6.76 4.54 -0.13
C TRP A 31 -5.36 4.39 -0.70
N THR A 32 -4.42 4.09 0.19
CA THR A 32 -3.03 3.81 -0.17
C THR A 32 -2.83 2.33 -0.49
N PRO A 33 -1.80 1.95 -1.23
CA PRO A 33 -1.42 0.55 -1.46
C PRO A 33 -1.28 -0.22 -0.14
N LEU A 34 -0.79 0.44 0.92
CA LEU A 34 -0.64 -0.16 2.24
C LEU A 34 -1.98 -0.59 2.84
N ARG A 35 -3.06 0.19 2.64
CA ARG A 35 -4.44 -0.17 3.04
C ARG A 35 -4.90 -1.45 2.34
N PHE A 36 -4.66 -1.55 1.02
CA PHE A 36 -5.04 -2.74 0.24
C PHE A 36 -4.26 -3.98 0.70
N ALA A 37 -2.95 -3.87 0.94
CA ALA A 37 -2.14 -4.98 1.46
C ALA A 37 -2.58 -5.43 2.86
N ALA A 38 -2.97 -4.48 3.72
CA ALA A 38 -3.51 -4.78 5.05
C ALA A 38 -4.86 -5.50 4.97
N GLN A 39 -5.78 -5.01 4.11
CA GLN A 39 -7.10 -5.65 3.92
C GLN A 39 -6.99 -7.04 3.29
N ALA A 40 -6.04 -7.22 2.37
CA ALA A 40 -5.75 -8.50 1.73
C ALA A 40 -5.01 -9.50 2.64
N GLN A 41 -4.66 -9.11 3.87
CA GLN A 41 -3.85 -9.91 4.79
C GLN A 41 -2.53 -10.39 4.16
N ALA A 42 -1.89 -9.52 3.38
CA ALA A 42 -0.66 -9.81 2.66
C ALA A 42 0.58 -9.21 3.37
N PRO A 43 1.13 -9.88 4.42
CA PRO A 43 2.21 -9.32 5.23
C PRO A 43 3.47 -9.01 4.40
N SER A 44 3.79 -9.86 3.42
CA SER A 44 4.95 -9.64 2.53
C SER A 44 4.80 -8.36 1.69
N ALA A 45 3.58 -8.04 1.25
CA ALA A 45 3.32 -6.80 0.53
C ALA A 45 3.39 -5.58 1.46
N VAL A 46 2.89 -5.72 2.69
CA VAL A 46 3.02 -4.70 3.75
C VAL A 46 4.49 -4.40 4.04
N GLU A 47 5.31 -5.42 4.22
CA GLU A 47 6.76 -5.25 4.47
C GLU A 47 7.46 -4.51 3.32
N VAL A 48 7.15 -4.84 2.07
CA VAL A 48 7.73 -4.20 0.88
C VAL A 48 7.34 -2.73 0.79
N LEU A 49 6.07 -2.41 1.03
CA LEU A 49 5.57 -1.04 1.02
C LEU A 49 6.18 -0.21 2.16
N LEU A 50 6.27 -0.77 3.36
CA LEU A 50 6.93 -0.11 4.50
C LEU A 50 8.42 0.11 4.24
N ALA A 51 9.12 -0.87 3.66
CA ALA A 51 10.52 -0.74 3.27
C ALA A 51 10.74 0.35 2.21
N ALA A 52 9.73 0.62 1.38
CA ALA A 52 9.73 1.70 0.42
C ALA A 52 9.38 3.08 1.01
N GLY A 53 9.04 3.16 2.30
CA GLY A 53 8.70 4.41 2.96
C GLY A 53 7.20 4.71 3.02
N ALA A 54 6.33 3.72 2.76
CA ALA A 54 4.89 3.90 2.99
C ALA A 54 4.62 4.21 4.46
N SER A 55 3.72 5.15 4.71
CA SER A 55 3.35 5.60 6.05
C SER A 55 2.21 4.74 6.60
N VAL A 56 2.47 4.11 7.75
CA VAL A 56 1.45 3.42 8.55
C VAL A 56 0.40 4.38 9.14
N GLY A 57 0.68 5.68 9.12
CA GLY A 57 -0.22 6.72 9.60
C GLY A 57 -1.00 7.45 8.50
N ALA A 58 -0.84 7.06 7.23
CA ALA A 58 -1.56 7.69 6.13
C ALA A 58 -3.07 7.51 6.32
N VAL A 59 -3.78 8.61 6.54
CA VAL A 59 -5.23 8.59 6.73
C VAL A 59 -5.94 8.76 5.39
N ASP A 60 -7.00 7.97 5.17
CA ASP A 60 -7.88 8.17 4.02
C ASP A 60 -8.70 9.47 4.15
N GLY A 61 -9.54 9.78 3.15
CA GLY A 61 -10.42 10.95 3.18
C GLY A 61 -11.44 10.97 4.34
N GLN A 62 -11.53 9.88 5.11
CA GLN A 62 -12.39 9.73 6.27
C GLN A 62 -11.62 9.71 7.60
N GLY A 63 -10.29 9.87 7.58
CA GLY A 63 -9.46 9.88 8.79
C GLY A 63 -9.02 8.49 9.26
N ASN A 64 -9.27 7.43 8.49
CA ASN A 64 -8.92 6.06 8.89
C ASN A 64 -7.48 5.72 8.51
N THR A 65 -6.71 5.15 9.43
CA THR A 65 -5.35 4.67 9.15
C THR A 65 -5.39 3.36 8.34
N PRO A 66 -4.31 2.97 7.65
CA PRO A 66 -4.28 1.76 6.81
C PRO A 66 -4.52 0.48 7.62
N LEU A 67 -4.25 0.52 8.94
CA LEU A 67 -4.46 -0.57 9.89
C LEU A 67 -5.85 -0.56 10.55
N CYS A 68 -6.59 0.54 10.47
CA CYS A 68 -7.95 0.63 11.02
C CYS A 68 -8.95 0.10 10.00
N VAL A 69 -9.05 -1.23 9.91
CA VAL A 69 -9.99 -1.95 9.04
C VAL A 69 -11.43 -1.80 9.52
#